data_AF-A0A8C8UI41-F1
#
_entry.id   AF-A0A8C8UI41-F1
#
_cell.length_a   1.000
_cell.length_b   1.000
_cell.length_c   1.000
_cell.angle_alpha   90.00
_cell.angle_beta   90.00
_cell.angle_gamma   90.00
#
_symmetry.space_group_name_H-M   'P 1'
#
loop_
_entity.id
_entity.type
_entity.pdbx_description
1 polymer ?
#
loop_
_entity_poly.entity_id
_entity_poly.type
_entity_poly.pdbx_seq_one_letter_code
_entity_poly.pdbx_strand_id
1 'polypeptide(L)'
;IFLFSPCKAVENPTATEIQDVCSAVGLNAFLEKNKMNSREWNHDVQYRGRVQVQLKQEDGSLCLVQFPSRKSMMLYVAEMIPKLKTRTQKTDGADPSLQQGEGCKKGKGKKK
;
A
#
# COMPACT_ATOMS: atom_id res chain seq x y z
N ILE A 1 -2.92 -5.71 -8.85
CA ILE A 1 -2.11 -6.09 -7.66
C ILE A 1 -1.05 -7.15 -8.01
N PHE A 2 0.10 -7.13 -7.33
CA PHE A 2 1.38 -7.75 -7.72
C PHE A 2 1.31 -9.26 -8.06
N LEU A 3 2.01 -9.69 -9.12
CA LEU A 3 2.19 -11.10 -9.49
C LEU A 3 3.05 -11.82 -8.44
N PHE A 4 2.42 -12.31 -7.37
CA PHE A 4 3.02 -13.23 -6.42
C PHE A 4 2.37 -14.61 -6.50
N SER A 5 3.16 -15.63 -6.20
CA SER A 5 2.61 -16.96 -5.91
C SER A 5 1.73 -16.85 -4.64
N PRO A 6 0.53 -17.46 -4.62
CA PRO A 6 -0.48 -17.20 -3.59
C PRO A 6 0.02 -17.44 -2.15
N CYS A 7 0.96 -18.36 -1.96
CA CYS A 7 1.52 -18.70 -0.64
C CYS A 7 2.35 -17.58 0.02
N LYS A 8 2.77 -16.57 -0.75
CA LYS A 8 3.60 -15.44 -0.29
C LYS A 8 2.89 -14.10 -0.46
N ALA A 9 1.65 -14.11 -0.93
CA ALA A 9 0.87 -12.90 -1.08
C ALA A 9 0.28 -12.48 0.28
N VAL A 10 0.26 -11.17 0.53
CA VAL A 10 -0.41 -10.58 1.68
C VAL A 10 -1.80 -10.13 1.26
N GLU A 11 -2.77 -10.26 2.16
CA GLU A 11 -4.15 -9.84 1.91
C GLU A 11 -4.32 -8.32 2.04
N ASN A 12 -4.79 -7.69 0.96
CA ASN A 12 -5.08 -6.26 0.85
C ASN A 12 -3.95 -5.34 1.37
N PRO A 13 -2.70 -5.45 0.87
CA PRO A 13 -1.61 -4.57 1.30
C PRO A 13 -1.85 -3.14 0.80
N THR A 14 -1.74 -2.17 1.68
CA THR A 14 -1.89 -0.74 1.32
C THR A 14 -0.56 -0.18 0.83
N ALA A 15 -0.59 0.75 -0.13
CA ALA A 15 0.62 1.41 -0.63
C ALA A 15 1.42 2.13 0.48
N THR A 16 0.74 2.63 1.51
CA THR A 16 1.36 3.20 2.72
C THR A 16 2.15 2.17 3.51
N GLU A 17 1.59 0.97 3.77
CA GLU A 17 2.29 -0.11 4.50
C GLU A 17 3.57 -0.52 3.75
N ILE A 18 3.50 -0.58 2.41
CA ILE A 18 4.67 -0.88 1.56
C ILE A 18 5.72 0.23 1.69
N GLN A 19 5.30 1.50 1.68
CA GLN A 19 6.21 2.63 1.87
C GLN A 19 6.89 2.57 3.24
N ASP A 20 6.14 2.31 4.31
CA ASP A 20 6.67 2.27 5.68
C ASP A 20 7.73 1.19 5.84
N VAL A 21 7.47 -0.03 5.31
CA VAL A 21 8.46 -1.11 5.33
C VAL A 21 9.70 -0.74 4.52
N CYS A 22 9.54 -0.20 3.31
CA CYS A 22 10.69 0.21 2.50
C CYS A 22 11.51 1.32 3.17
N SER A 23 10.83 2.31 3.77
CA SER A 23 11.47 3.43 4.45
C SER A 23 12.18 2.99 5.74
N ALA A 24 11.61 2.03 6.47
CA ALA A 24 12.21 1.46 7.67
C ALA A 24 13.52 0.72 7.39
N VAL A 25 13.68 0.16 6.18
CA VAL A 25 14.93 -0.50 5.75
C VAL A 25 15.96 0.51 5.22
N GLY A 26 15.57 1.78 5.07
CA GLY A 26 16.44 2.82 4.53
C GLY A 26 16.45 2.89 3.00
N LEU A 27 15.46 2.31 2.31
CA LEU A 27 15.27 2.55 0.89
C LEU A 27 14.57 3.89 0.66
N ASN A 28 15.00 4.61 -0.37
CA ASN A 28 14.35 5.85 -0.77
C ASN A 28 13.01 5.53 -1.47
N ALA A 29 11.92 5.62 -0.71
CA ALA A 29 10.58 5.23 -1.12
C ALA A 29 9.61 6.42 -1.16
N PHE A 30 9.10 6.74 -2.34
CA PHE A 30 8.12 7.81 -2.56
C PHE A 30 6.75 7.23 -2.85
N LEU A 31 5.73 7.75 -2.17
CA LEU A 31 4.34 7.33 -2.36
C LEU A 31 3.59 8.31 -3.28
N GLU A 32 3.23 7.83 -4.47
CA GLU A 32 2.32 8.50 -5.38
C GLU A 32 0.87 8.12 -5.04
N LYS A 33 0.28 8.81 -4.05
CA LYS A 33 -1.09 8.54 -3.56
C LYS A 33 -2.18 8.63 -4.64
N ASN A 34 -1.92 9.38 -5.71
CA ASN A 34 -2.91 9.67 -6.75
C ASN A 34 -2.83 8.70 -7.97
N LYS A 35 -1.81 7.83 -8.02
CA LYS A 35 -1.60 6.93 -9.16
C LYS A 35 -2.41 5.65 -9.01
N MET A 36 -3.05 5.28 -10.11
CA MET A 36 -3.89 4.10 -10.22
C MET A 36 -3.20 3.07 -11.12
N ASN A 37 -3.30 1.80 -10.76
CA ASN A 37 -2.81 0.72 -11.60
C ASN A 37 -3.82 0.45 -12.71
N SER A 38 -3.41 0.44 -13.98
CA SER A 38 -4.32 0.27 -15.13
C SER A 38 -5.09 -1.06 -15.14
N ARG A 39 -4.62 -2.06 -14.41
CA ARG A 39 -5.28 -3.38 -14.26
C ARG A 39 -6.23 -3.43 -13.06
N GLU A 40 -6.23 -2.41 -12.22
CA GLU A 40 -7.05 -2.37 -11.02
C GLU A 40 -8.37 -1.69 -11.36
N TRP A 41 -9.48 -2.40 -11.13
CA TRP A 41 -10.82 -1.93 -11.48
C TRP A 41 -11.46 -1.11 -10.34
N ASN A 42 -11.04 -1.35 -9.10
CA ASN A 42 -11.57 -0.68 -7.91
C ASN A 42 -10.96 0.71 -7.74
N HIS A 43 -11.75 1.76 -7.91
CA HIS A 43 -11.31 3.16 -7.79
C HIS A 43 -11.25 3.68 -6.35
N ASP A 44 -11.46 2.82 -5.35
CA ASP A 44 -11.39 3.24 -3.94
C ASP A 44 -9.98 3.68 -3.54
N VAL A 45 -9.95 4.59 -2.56
CA VAL A 45 -8.72 5.20 -2.04
C VAL A 45 -7.73 4.15 -1.52
N GLN A 46 -8.22 2.99 -1.07
CA GLN A 46 -7.40 1.90 -0.54
C GLN A 46 -6.58 1.18 -1.63
N TYR A 47 -7.12 1.07 -2.84
CA TYR A 47 -6.45 0.42 -3.98
C TYR A 47 -5.61 1.40 -4.81
N ARG A 48 -5.71 2.68 -4.47
CA ARG A 48 -4.95 3.75 -5.08
C ARG A 48 -3.59 3.90 -4.40
N GLY A 49 -2.55 4.07 -5.20
CA GLY A 49 -1.22 4.34 -4.71
C GLY A 49 -0.17 3.58 -5.49
N ARG A 50 0.93 4.26 -5.80
CA ARG A 50 2.12 3.64 -6.36
C ARG A 50 3.32 4.02 -5.52
N VAL A 51 4.10 3.02 -5.11
CA VAL A 51 5.37 3.24 -4.43
C VAL A 51 6.48 3.22 -5.46
N GLN A 52 7.24 4.31 -5.54
CA GLN A 52 8.48 4.40 -6.29
C GLN A 52 9.64 4.16 -5.34
N VAL A 53 10.50 3.20 -5.67
CA VAL A 53 11.66 2.86 -4.85
C VAL A 53 12.92 2.99 -5.68
N GLN A 54 13.90 3.69 -5.13
CA GLN A 54 15.23 3.75 -5.71
C GLN A 54 16.02 2.49 -5.34
N LEU A 55 16.34 1.67 -6.35
CA LEU A 55 17.15 0.46 -6.17
C LEU A 55 18.61 0.67 -6.57
N LYS A 56 18.85 1.62 -7.47
CA LYS A 56 20.18 1.95 -7.99
C LYS A 56 20.45 3.41 -7.76
N GLN A 57 21.69 3.69 -7.40
CA GLN A 57 22.24 5.03 -7.34
C GLN A 57 22.64 5.52 -8.74
N GLU A 58 23.01 6.79 -8.85
CA GLU A 58 23.43 7.41 -10.11
C GLU A 58 24.69 6.75 -10.70
N ASP A 59 25.57 6.25 -9.83
CA ASP A 59 26.79 5.51 -10.17
C ASP A 59 26.53 4.08 -10.70
N GLY A 60 25.27 3.64 -10.73
CA GLY A 60 24.87 2.29 -11.13
C GLY A 60 25.01 1.23 -10.03
N SER A 61 25.52 1.58 -8.86
CA SER A 61 25.59 0.71 -7.68
C SER A 61 24.20 0.49 -7.09
N LEU A 62 24.03 -0.65 -6.39
CA LEU A 62 22.77 -0.94 -5.68
C LEU A 62 22.71 -0.11 -4.40
N CYS A 63 21.58 0.56 -4.15
CA CYS A 63 21.37 1.31 -2.90
C CYS A 63 21.48 0.40 -1.67
N LEU A 64 20.98 -0.84 -1.78
CA LEU A 64 21.14 -1.88 -0.78
C LEU A 64 21.51 -3.19 -1.47
N VAL A 65 22.66 -3.76 -1.10
CA VAL A 65 23.11 -5.09 -1.56
C VAL A 65 22.15 -6.22 -1.23
N GLN A 66 21.31 -6.05 -0.20
CA GLN A 66 20.27 -7.00 0.18
C GLN A 66 19.14 -7.09 -0.87
N PHE A 67 18.95 -6.06 -1.69
CA PHE A 67 17.90 -6.00 -2.71
C PHE A 67 18.47 -5.83 -4.12
N PRO A 68 19.06 -6.90 -4.70
CA PRO A 68 19.59 -6.86 -6.05
C PRO A 68 18.48 -6.77 -7.12
N SER A 69 17.24 -7.11 -6.79
CA SER A 69 16.13 -7.14 -7.73
C SER A 69 14.84 -6.57 -7.12
N ARG A 70 13.93 -6.10 -7.99
CA ARG A 70 12.57 -5.73 -7.56
C ARG A 70 11.83 -6.89 -6.90
N LYS A 71 12.06 -8.13 -7.37
CA LYS A 71 11.42 -9.33 -6.81
C LYS A 71 11.84 -9.59 -5.37
N SER A 72 13.13 -9.49 -5.05
CA SER A 72 13.62 -9.71 -3.69
C SER A 72 13.09 -8.67 -2.71
N MET A 73 13.05 -7.39 -3.12
CA MET A 73 12.44 -6.32 -2.32
C MET A 73 10.95 -6.59 -2.04
N MET A 74 10.19 -6.95 -3.08
CA MET A 74 8.76 -7.20 -2.91
C MET A 74 8.47 -8.46 -2.06
N LEU A 75 9.30 -9.51 -2.12
CA LEU A 75 9.20 -10.69 -1.25
C LEU A 75 9.45 -10.32 0.22
N TYR A 76 10.46 -9.48 0.48
CA TYR A 76 10.75 -8.99 1.81
C TYR A 76 9.58 -8.17 2.37
N VAL A 77 9.04 -7.25 1.57
CA VAL A 77 7.86 -6.46 1.94
C VAL A 77 6.68 -7.37 2.29
N ALA A 78 6.41 -8.40 1.49
CA ALA A 78 5.34 -9.35 1.75
C ALA A 78 5.53 -10.14 3.06
N GLU A 79 6.78 -10.42 3.46
CA GLU A 79 7.06 -11.07 4.75
C GLU A 79 6.92 -10.11 5.95
N MET A 80 7.21 -8.82 5.74
CA MET A 80 7.22 -7.82 6.81
C MET A 80 5.86 -7.19 7.08
N ILE A 81 5.01 -6.99 6.06
CA ILE A 81 3.65 -6.43 6.24
C ILE A 81 2.82 -7.19 7.30
N PRO A 82 2.72 -8.53 7.31
CA PRO A 82 1.92 -9.22 8.33
C PRO A 82 2.52 -9.08 9.74
N LYS A 83 3.81 -8.75 9.86
CA LYS A 83 4.49 -8.49 11.13
C LYS A 83 4.30 -7.04 11.62
N LEU A 84 3.65 -6.17 10.85
CA LEU A 84 3.37 -4.80 11.25
C LEU A 84 2.34 -4.77 12.39
N LYS A 85 2.62 -3.95 13.41
CA LYS A 85 1.76 -3.76 14.58
C LYS A 85 0.34 -3.32 14.21
N THR A 86 0.19 -2.59 13.09
CA THR A 86 -1.08 -2.12 12.54
C THR A 86 -2.00 -3.25 12.06
N ARG A 87 -1.46 -4.44 11.76
CA ARG A 87 -2.22 -5.65 11.39
C ARG A 87 -2.49 -6.54 12.59
N THR A 88 -1.54 -6.67 13.52
CA THR A 88 -1.68 -7.53 14.70
C THR A 88 -2.77 -7.09 15.68
N GLN A 89 -3.22 -5.83 15.64
CA GLN A 89 -4.35 -5.34 16.46
C GLN A 89 -5.74 -5.49 15.79
N LYS A 90 -5.82 -5.95 14.54
CA LYS A 90 -7.11 -6.16 13.86
C LYS A 90 -7.62 -7.57 14.09
N THR A 91 -7.91 -7.93 15.35
CA THR A 91 -8.76 -9.08 15.69
C THR A 91 -10.17 -8.65 16.09
N ASP A 92 -10.48 -7.35 16.12
CA ASP A 92 -11.85 -6.88 16.32
C ASP A 92 -12.22 -5.79 15.32
N GLY A 93 -13.07 -6.15 14.35
CA GLY A 93 -14.00 -5.21 13.73
C GLY A 93 -13.65 -4.67 12.35
N ALA A 94 -14.53 -5.03 11.41
CA ALA A 94 -14.85 -4.33 10.16
C ALA A 94 -13.88 -4.52 8.98
N ASP A 95 -14.22 -5.55 8.19
CA ASP A 95 -14.42 -5.40 6.75
C ASP A 95 -15.14 -4.09 6.42
N PRO A 96 -14.66 -3.29 5.46
CA PRO A 96 -15.55 -2.49 4.65
C PRO A 96 -15.36 -2.91 3.18
N SER A 97 -15.78 -4.13 2.87
CA SER A 97 -16.43 -4.39 1.60
C SER A 97 -17.85 -3.84 1.73
N LEU A 98 -18.24 -3.02 0.75
CA LEU A 98 -19.61 -2.57 0.50
C LEU A 98 -20.17 -1.50 1.46
N GLN A 99 -20.02 -0.22 1.07
CA GLN A 99 -21.20 0.64 0.96
C GLN A 99 -20.99 1.82 0.02
N GLN A 100 -21.31 1.57 -1.25
CA GLN A 100 -21.95 2.55 -2.12
C GLN A 100 -23.20 3.09 -1.39
N GLY A 101 -23.34 4.42 -1.33
CA GLY A 101 -24.47 5.05 -0.64
C GLY A 101 -24.47 6.56 -0.80
N GLU A 102 -25.15 7.01 -1.85
CA GLU A 102 -25.55 8.39 -2.11
C GLU A 102 -26.20 9.06 -0.90
N GLY A 103 -26.12 10.39 -0.83
CA GLY A 103 -27.09 11.20 -0.09
C GLY A 103 -26.53 11.98 1.09
N CYS A 104 -25.77 13.05 0.82
CA CYS A 104 -25.62 14.12 1.80
C CYS A 104 -26.90 14.99 1.80
N LYS A 105 -27.91 14.57 2.58
CA LYS A 105 -28.98 15.44 3.07
C LYS A 105 -28.78 15.69 4.57
N LYS A 106 -28.27 16.87 4.94
CA LYS A 106 -28.46 17.53 6.25
C LYS A 106 -27.99 18.99 6.13
N GLY A 107 -28.73 20.02 6.52
CA GLY A 107 -29.98 20.03 7.28
C GLY A 107 -30.59 21.44 7.35
N LYS A 108 -31.80 21.40 7.90
CA LYS A 108 -32.79 22.43 8.19
C LYS A 108 -32.27 23.50 9.17
N GLY A 109 -32.59 24.77 8.94
CA GLY A 109 -32.71 25.83 9.96
C GLY A 109 -32.08 27.18 9.55
N LYS A 110 -32.59 28.37 9.90
CA LYS A 110 -33.86 28.84 10.46
C LYS A 110 -33.81 30.38 10.32
N LYS A 111 -34.86 30.96 9.72
CA LYS A 111 -35.37 32.34 9.79
C LYS A 111 -34.61 33.37 10.66
N LYS A 112 -34.26 34.52 10.05
CA LYS A 112 -34.56 35.86 10.57
C LYS A 112 -34.81 36.79 9.40
#